data_AF-A0AAV9BRJ9-F1
#
_entry.id   AF-A0AAV9BRJ9-F1
#
_cell.length_a   1.000
_cell.length_b   1.000
_cell.length_c   1.000
_cell.angle_alpha   90.00
_cell.angle_beta   90.00
_cell.angle_gamma   90.00
#
_symmetry.space_group_name_H-M   'P 1'
#
loop_
_entity.id
_entity.type
_entity.pdbx_description
1 polymer ?
#
loop_
_entity_poly.entity_id
_entity_poly.type
_entity_poly.pdbx_seq_one_letter_code
_entity_poly.pdbx_strand_id
1 'polypeptide(L)'
;MASALFIAVLLTLASSGALASDPGPLQDFCVADNASAVLVNGFICKNPMKVDVNDFFFSGLNKPGNTNNRVGSNVTTVNVNQIGGLNTLGISLVRIDYAPYGQNPPHTHPRATEILTVIEGTLHVGFVTSNPQNRLIFQSPQRGIANAVFGSNPKIDDGVLAKAFQVDKKVIDYLQSQFWEDNNN
;
A
#
# COMPACT_ATOMS: atom_id res chain seq x y z
N MET A 1 -9.23 49.26 6.34
CA MET A 1 -8.88 48.20 7.30
C MET A 1 -10.05 47.24 7.56
N ALA A 2 -11.24 47.72 7.93
CA ALA A 2 -12.42 46.87 8.19
C ALA A 2 -12.85 45.98 7.00
N SER A 3 -12.81 46.51 5.77
CA SER A 3 -13.21 45.77 4.56
C SER A 3 -12.27 44.59 4.23
N ALA A 4 -10.96 44.75 4.43
CA ALA A 4 -9.99 43.66 4.25
C ALA A 4 -10.14 42.57 5.33
N LEU A 5 -10.48 42.95 6.56
CA LEU A 5 -10.77 42.00 7.64
C LEU A 5 -12.02 41.16 7.32
N PHE A 6 -13.06 41.81 6.78
CA PHE A 6 -14.30 41.16 6.39
C PHE A 6 -14.08 40.13 5.26
N ILE A 7 -13.27 40.49 4.27
CA ILE A 7 -12.89 39.60 3.17
C ILE A 7 -12.07 38.41 3.68
N ALA A 8 -11.10 38.62 4.57
CA ALA A 8 -10.30 37.54 5.15
C ALA A 8 -11.16 36.54 5.94
N VAL A 9 -12.12 37.04 6.76
CA VAL A 9 -13.07 36.20 7.49
C VAL A 9 -13.92 35.38 6.51
N LEU A 10 -14.48 35.99 5.47
CA LEU A 10 -15.24 35.29 4.43
C LEU A 10 -14.43 34.20 3.72
N LEU A 11 -13.17 34.45 3.37
CA LEU A 11 -12.28 33.45 2.76
C LEU A 11 -11.97 32.28 3.70
N THR A 12 -11.75 32.55 4.99
CA THR A 12 -11.54 31.48 5.98
C THR A 12 -12.78 30.62 6.20
N LEU A 13 -13.98 31.21 6.22
CA LEU A 13 -15.24 30.46 6.31
C LEU A 13 -15.55 29.67 5.04
N ALA A 14 -15.08 30.13 3.87
CA ALA A 14 -15.22 29.43 2.59
C ALA A 14 -14.19 28.31 2.40
N SER A 15 -13.18 28.22 3.28
CA SER A 15 -12.14 27.18 3.21
C SER A 15 -12.70 25.86 3.73
N SER A 16 -13.10 24.94 2.85
CA SER A 16 -13.49 23.59 3.26
C SER A 16 -12.25 22.78 3.63
N GLY A 17 -12.16 22.33 4.88
CA GLY A 17 -11.18 21.32 5.28
C GLY A 17 -11.57 19.96 4.69
N ALA A 18 -10.69 19.36 3.89
CA ALA A 18 -10.85 17.97 3.47
C ALA A 18 -10.19 17.05 4.51
N LEU A 19 -10.99 16.18 5.13
CA LEU A 19 -10.46 15.07 5.92
C LEU A 19 -10.16 13.92 4.97
N ALA A 20 -8.88 13.58 4.83
CA ALA A 20 -8.41 12.49 3.98
C ALA A 20 -8.32 11.15 4.73
N SER A 21 -8.87 11.07 5.94
CA SER A 21 -8.90 9.88 6.79
C SER A 21 -10.34 9.43 7.04
N ASP A 22 -10.50 8.21 7.55
CA ASP A 22 -11.78 7.72 8.03
C ASP A 22 -12.33 8.65 9.14
N PRO A 23 -13.66 8.87 9.20
CA PRO A 23 -14.29 9.59 10.30
C PRO A 23 -14.04 8.90 11.64
N GLY A 24 -13.86 9.70 12.70
CA GLY A 24 -13.75 9.16 14.06
C GLY A 24 -15.03 8.44 14.52
N PRO A 25 -14.92 7.37 15.32
CA PRO A 25 -16.08 6.67 15.85
C PRO A 25 -16.85 7.55 16.85
N LEU A 26 -18.18 7.40 16.88
CA LEU A 26 -19.08 8.12 17.80
C LEU A 26 -19.55 7.26 18.99
N GLN A 27 -19.09 6.02 19.04
CA GLN A 27 -19.43 5.01 20.05
C GLN A 27 -18.33 3.94 20.07
N ASP A 28 -18.32 3.09 21.09
CA ASP A 28 -17.28 2.06 21.28
C ASP A 28 -17.15 1.09 20.10
N PHE A 29 -18.27 0.68 19.51
CA PHE A 29 -18.29 -0.18 18.33
C PHE A 29 -19.51 0.07 17.44
N CYS A 30 -19.36 -0.20 16.14
CA CYS A 30 -20.43 -0.20 15.15
C CYS A 30 -20.14 -1.30 14.13
N VAL A 31 -20.43 -2.56 14.47
CA VAL A 31 -20.17 -3.70 13.57
C VAL A 31 -20.92 -3.52 12.25
N ALA A 32 -20.25 -3.67 11.10
CA ALA A 32 -20.89 -3.57 9.79
C ALA A 32 -22.04 -4.58 9.61
N ASP A 33 -23.21 -4.09 9.21
CA ASP A 33 -24.36 -4.92 8.82
C ASP A 33 -24.39 -5.13 7.31
N ASN A 34 -23.82 -6.25 6.86
CA ASN A 34 -23.79 -6.64 5.45
C ASN A 34 -25.15 -7.10 4.90
N ALA A 35 -26.18 -7.27 5.75
CA ALA A 35 -27.52 -7.65 5.31
C ALA A 35 -28.44 -6.43 5.06
N SER A 36 -28.01 -5.24 5.47
CA SER A 36 -28.77 -4.01 5.28
C SER A 36 -28.79 -3.58 3.81
N ALA A 37 -29.97 -3.18 3.31
CA ALA A 37 -30.12 -2.59 1.99
C ALA A 37 -29.84 -1.07 1.96
N VAL A 38 -29.64 -0.45 3.13
CA VAL A 38 -29.42 1.00 3.25
C VAL A 38 -27.96 1.32 2.94
N LEU A 39 -27.74 2.24 2.00
CA LEU A 39 -26.42 2.70 1.57
C LEU A 39 -26.03 3.99 2.29
N VAL A 40 -24.85 3.98 2.91
CA VAL A 40 -24.23 5.13 3.59
C VAL A 40 -22.73 5.16 3.26
N ASN A 41 -22.02 6.21 3.67
CA ASN A 41 -20.56 6.18 3.65
C ASN A 41 -20.07 5.18 4.73
N GLY A 42 -19.45 4.09 4.30
CA GLY A 42 -19.13 2.96 5.17
C GLY A 42 -20.28 1.95 5.24
N PHE A 43 -20.61 1.48 6.45
CA PHE A 43 -21.66 0.49 6.68
C PHE A 43 -22.60 0.92 7.80
N ILE A 44 -23.87 0.55 7.68
CA ILE A 44 -24.84 0.64 8.78
C ILE A 44 -24.41 -0.30 9.90
N CYS A 45 -24.62 0.11 11.16
CA CYS A 45 -24.29 -0.72 12.32
C CYS A 45 -25.32 -1.84 12.52
N LYS A 46 -24.83 -3.06 12.78
CA LYS A 46 -25.61 -4.17 13.35
C LYS A 46 -26.19 -3.74 14.69
N ASN A 47 -27.38 -4.24 15.05
CA ASN A 47 -27.96 -4.02 16.36
C ASN A 47 -26.97 -4.44 17.47
N PRO A 48 -26.59 -3.55 18.41
CA PRO A 48 -25.60 -3.87 19.45
C PRO A 48 -25.96 -5.11 20.29
N MET A 49 -27.26 -5.38 20.49
CA MET A 49 -27.73 -6.56 21.23
C MET A 49 -27.56 -7.89 20.47
N LYS A 50 -27.18 -7.83 19.19
CA LYS A 50 -26.91 -8.99 18.33
C LYS A 50 -25.42 -9.14 18.01
N VAL A 51 -24.57 -8.25 18.50
CA VAL A 51 -23.13 -8.29 18.28
C VAL A 51 -22.51 -9.40 19.13
N ASP A 52 -21.56 -10.14 18.56
CA ASP A 52 -20.85 -11.21 19.23
C ASP A 52 -19.35 -11.20 18.93
N VAL A 53 -18.58 -12.04 19.64
CA VAL A 53 -17.11 -12.06 19.56
C VAL A 53 -16.59 -12.36 18.15
N ASN A 54 -17.34 -13.09 17.34
CA ASN A 54 -16.92 -13.45 15.98
C ASN A 54 -16.99 -12.24 15.04
N ASP A 55 -17.76 -11.20 15.37
CA ASP A 55 -17.79 -9.95 14.61
C ASP A 55 -16.42 -9.21 14.67
N PHE A 56 -15.57 -9.54 15.64
CA PHE A 56 -14.25 -8.92 15.87
C PHE A 56 -13.08 -9.89 15.63
N PHE A 57 -13.34 -11.10 15.16
CA PHE A 57 -12.33 -12.15 15.05
C PHE A 57 -12.10 -12.55 13.60
N PHE A 58 -10.81 -12.69 13.24
CA PHE A 58 -10.40 -13.32 11.98
C PHE A 58 -9.28 -14.32 12.25
N SER A 59 -9.41 -15.50 11.66
CA SER A 59 -8.36 -16.52 11.66
C SER A 59 -7.80 -16.68 10.25
N GLY A 60 -6.55 -17.15 10.15
CA GLY A 60 -5.88 -17.39 8.86
C GLY A 60 -4.61 -16.58 8.66
N LEU A 61 -4.44 -15.46 9.36
CA LEU A 61 -3.17 -14.70 9.33
C LEU A 61 -1.99 -15.46 9.96
N ASN A 62 -2.25 -16.57 10.67
CA ASN A 62 -1.23 -17.48 11.17
C ASN A 62 -0.72 -18.47 10.11
N LYS A 63 -1.34 -18.51 8.92
CA LYS A 63 -0.97 -19.41 7.82
C LYS A 63 -0.37 -18.59 6.68
N PRO A 64 0.79 -19.00 6.13
CA PRO A 64 1.33 -18.37 4.93
C PRO A 64 0.36 -18.52 3.74
N GLY A 65 0.24 -17.45 2.95
CA GLY A 65 -0.47 -17.46 1.68
C GLY A 65 0.26 -18.27 0.59
N ASN A 66 -0.47 -18.66 -0.46
CA ASN A 66 0.09 -19.43 -1.58
C ASN A 66 0.85 -18.52 -2.56
N THR A 67 2.18 -18.61 -2.55
CA THR A 67 3.07 -17.84 -3.42
C THR A 67 3.42 -18.53 -4.74
N ASN A 68 2.85 -19.71 -5.03
CA ASN A 68 3.02 -20.43 -6.32
C ASN A 68 2.21 -19.77 -7.44
N ASN A 69 2.57 -18.54 -7.77
CA ASN A 69 1.94 -17.72 -8.80
C ASN A 69 2.99 -16.85 -9.51
N ARG A 70 2.59 -16.16 -10.58
CA ARG A 70 3.53 -15.42 -11.46
C ARG A 70 4.31 -14.31 -10.77
N VAL A 71 3.76 -13.72 -9.71
CA VAL A 71 4.41 -12.61 -8.98
C VAL A 71 5.16 -13.12 -7.75
N GLY A 72 5.01 -14.38 -7.37
CA GLY A 72 5.71 -14.96 -6.23
C GLY A 72 5.28 -14.37 -4.89
N SER A 73 4.11 -13.74 -4.79
CA SER A 73 3.60 -13.15 -3.55
C SER A 73 2.11 -13.41 -3.37
N ASN A 74 1.63 -13.36 -2.14
CA ASN A 74 0.21 -13.46 -1.83
C ASN A 74 -0.18 -12.44 -0.76
N VAL A 75 -1.26 -11.71 -1.01
CA VAL A 75 -1.80 -10.67 -0.13
C VAL A 75 -3.06 -11.20 0.55
N THR A 76 -2.98 -11.45 1.86
CA THR A 76 -4.12 -11.86 2.69
C THR A 76 -4.71 -10.63 3.38
N THR A 77 -5.75 -10.07 2.77
CA THR A 77 -6.42 -8.85 3.24
C THR A 77 -7.36 -9.11 4.41
N VAL A 78 -7.34 -8.22 5.40
CA VAL A 78 -8.25 -8.19 6.54
C VAL A 78 -8.74 -6.77 6.75
N ASN A 79 -9.83 -6.44 6.07
CA ASN A 79 -10.54 -5.17 6.23
C ASN A 79 -11.95 -5.41 6.80
N VAL A 80 -12.78 -4.37 6.80
CA VAL A 80 -14.17 -4.43 7.31
C VAL A 80 -15.02 -5.55 6.69
N ASN A 81 -14.71 -6.00 5.47
CA ASN A 81 -15.42 -7.11 4.84
C ASN A 81 -15.04 -8.47 5.43
N GLN A 82 -13.88 -8.60 6.06
CA GLN A 82 -13.45 -9.81 6.77
C GLN A 82 -13.75 -9.73 8.28
N ILE A 83 -13.65 -8.54 8.87
CA ILE A 83 -13.98 -8.28 10.28
C ILE A 83 -14.95 -7.10 10.35
N GLY A 84 -16.24 -7.40 10.51
CA GLY A 84 -17.29 -6.37 10.57
C GLY A 84 -17.08 -5.36 11.69
N GLY A 85 -16.45 -5.78 12.80
CA GLY A 85 -16.09 -4.93 13.93
C GLY A 85 -15.06 -3.84 13.64
N LEU A 86 -14.37 -3.87 12.49
CA LEU A 86 -13.47 -2.78 12.08
C LEU A 86 -14.19 -1.54 11.57
N ASN A 87 -15.50 -1.62 11.30
CA ASN A 87 -16.27 -0.50 10.82
C ASN A 87 -16.21 0.67 11.82
N THR A 88 -15.98 1.89 11.31
CA THR A 88 -15.73 3.14 12.06
C THR A 88 -14.40 3.26 12.81
N LEU A 89 -13.56 2.21 12.86
CA LEU A 89 -12.34 2.23 13.67
C LEU A 89 -11.10 2.77 12.93
N GLY A 90 -11.19 3.03 11.62
CA GLY A 90 -10.11 3.64 10.84
C GLY A 90 -8.86 2.77 10.69
N ILE A 91 -8.97 1.45 10.90
CA ILE A 91 -7.86 0.50 10.78
C ILE A 91 -8.24 -0.68 9.87
N SER A 92 -7.22 -1.20 9.18
CA SER A 92 -7.28 -2.47 8.45
C SER A 92 -5.90 -3.13 8.50
N LEU A 93 -5.84 -4.41 8.18
CA LEU A 93 -4.61 -5.19 8.23
C LEU A 93 -4.45 -6.02 6.96
N VAL A 94 -3.20 -6.32 6.63
CA VAL A 94 -2.85 -7.27 5.57
C VAL A 94 -1.63 -8.07 5.99
N ARG A 95 -1.61 -9.36 5.67
CA ARG A 95 -0.39 -10.18 5.68
C ARG A 95 0.05 -10.40 4.24
N ILE A 96 1.32 -10.16 3.97
CA ILE A 96 1.90 -10.41 2.66
C ILE A 96 2.99 -11.47 2.80
N ASP A 97 2.84 -12.57 2.07
CA ASP A 97 3.84 -13.62 1.99
C ASP A 97 4.56 -13.53 0.64
N TYR A 98 5.89 -13.66 0.64
CA TYR A 98 6.74 -13.61 -0.54
C TYR A 98 7.56 -14.89 -0.65
N ALA A 99 7.56 -15.50 -1.83
CA ALA A 99 8.61 -16.44 -2.22
C ALA A 99 9.93 -15.67 -2.45
N PRO A 100 11.10 -16.34 -2.48
CA PRO A 100 12.35 -15.71 -2.91
C PRO A 100 12.17 -14.99 -4.25
N TYR A 101 12.59 -13.71 -4.30
CA TYR A 101 12.43 -12.80 -5.45
C TYR A 101 10.99 -12.47 -5.85
N GLY A 102 9.99 -12.87 -5.04
CA GLY A 102 8.60 -12.48 -5.20
C GLY A 102 8.42 -10.97 -5.06
N GLN A 103 7.38 -10.44 -5.70
CA GLN A 103 7.09 -9.01 -5.75
C GLN A 103 5.61 -8.75 -5.48
N ASN A 104 5.33 -7.65 -4.79
CA ASN A 104 4.01 -7.04 -4.77
C ASN A 104 4.11 -5.86 -5.74
N PRO A 105 3.51 -5.94 -6.94
CA PRO A 105 3.71 -4.95 -7.99
C PRO A 105 3.41 -3.52 -7.53
N PRO A 106 3.96 -2.49 -8.22
CA PRO A 106 3.63 -1.10 -7.92
C PRO A 106 2.12 -0.86 -7.90
N HIS A 107 1.62 -0.34 -6.79
CA HIS A 107 0.20 -0.08 -6.55
C HIS A 107 0.03 1.17 -5.66
N THR A 108 -1.21 1.57 -5.43
CA THR A 108 -1.56 2.71 -4.59
C THR A 108 -2.72 2.38 -3.65
N HIS A 109 -2.76 3.09 -2.53
CA HIS A 109 -3.89 3.10 -1.61
C HIS A 109 -4.54 4.49 -1.64
N PRO A 110 -5.66 4.68 -2.34
CA PRO A 110 -6.22 6.02 -2.59
C PRO A 110 -6.78 6.71 -1.34
N ARG A 111 -6.95 5.99 -0.22
CA ARG A 111 -7.61 6.47 1.00
C ARG A 111 -6.90 6.06 2.29
N ALA A 112 -5.66 5.57 2.22
CA ALA A 112 -4.94 5.11 3.40
C ALA A 112 -3.42 5.25 3.20
N THR A 113 -2.73 5.51 4.31
CA THR A 113 -1.27 5.30 4.42
C THR A 113 -1.02 3.88 4.93
N GLU A 114 0.10 3.29 4.55
CA GLU A 114 0.50 1.94 4.96
C GLU A 114 1.73 1.97 5.85
N ILE A 115 1.77 1.08 6.86
CA ILE A 115 2.95 0.78 7.65
C ILE A 115 3.22 -0.73 7.56
N LEU A 116 4.44 -1.09 7.17
CA LEU A 116 4.88 -2.47 7.02
C LEU A 116 5.80 -2.88 8.16
N THR A 117 5.60 -4.09 8.69
CA THR A 117 6.53 -4.74 9.61
C THR A 117 6.98 -6.07 9.00
N VAL A 118 8.27 -6.23 8.78
CA VAL A 118 8.85 -7.50 8.29
C VAL A 118 8.98 -8.44 9.48
N ILE A 119 8.26 -9.56 9.43
CA ILE A 119 8.27 -10.59 10.50
C ILE A 119 9.37 -11.63 10.26
N GLU A 120 9.65 -11.96 9.00
CA GLU A 120 10.63 -12.95 8.60
C GLU A 120 11.27 -12.58 7.25
N GLY A 121 12.57 -12.86 7.11
CA GLY A 121 13.32 -12.62 5.87
C GLY A 121 13.74 -11.16 5.67
N THR A 122 13.96 -10.81 4.40
CA THR A 122 14.51 -9.51 3.98
C THR A 122 13.66 -8.97 2.83
N LEU A 123 13.05 -7.79 3.03
CA LEU A 123 12.18 -7.17 2.04
C LEU A 123 12.77 -5.83 1.56
N HIS A 124 12.79 -5.67 0.24
CA HIS A 124 13.12 -4.41 -0.42
C HIS A 124 11.84 -3.59 -0.60
N VAL A 125 11.78 -2.40 -0.01
CA VAL A 125 10.56 -1.58 0.00
C VAL A 125 10.86 -0.19 -0.53
N GLY A 126 9.97 0.34 -1.37
CA GLY A 126 10.06 1.72 -1.81
C GLY A 126 8.72 2.27 -2.27
N PHE A 127 8.65 3.59 -2.35
CA PHE A 127 7.49 4.33 -2.83
C PHE A 127 7.94 5.47 -3.74
N VAL A 128 7.06 5.90 -4.64
CA VAL A 128 7.34 6.96 -5.62
C VAL A 128 6.53 8.19 -5.22
N THR A 129 7.19 9.35 -5.12
CA THR A 129 6.49 10.62 -4.86
C THR A 129 5.64 11.03 -6.06
N SER A 130 4.64 11.88 -5.84
CA SER A 130 3.81 12.41 -6.92
C SER A 130 4.60 13.27 -7.93
N ASN A 131 3.93 13.58 -9.04
CA ASN A 131 4.36 14.57 -10.02
C ASN A 131 4.57 15.95 -9.34
N PRO A 132 5.57 16.76 -9.76
CA PRO A 132 6.46 16.53 -10.90
C PRO A 132 7.70 15.68 -10.62
N GLN A 133 8.03 15.43 -9.36
CA GLN A 133 9.33 14.84 -9.02
C GLN A 133 9.42 13.35 -9.39
N ASN A 134 8.32 12.60 -9.26
CA ASN A 134 8.29 11.15 -9.52
C ASN A 134 9.49 10.41 -8.88
N ARG A 135 9.91 10.84 -7.69
CA ARG A 135 11.14 10.40 -7.03
C ARG A 135 10.90 9.08 -6.31
N LEU A 136 11.71 8.07 -6.61
CA LEU A 136 11.75 6.83 -5.84
C LEU A 136 12.46 7.07 -4.49
N ILE A 137 11.78 6.73 -3.40
CA ILE A 137 12.34 6.61 -2.05
C ILE A 137 12.35 5.12 -1.73
N PHE A 138 13.52 4.57 -1.43
CA PHE A 138 13.72 3.14 -1.33
C PHE A 138 14.59 2.79 -0.12
N GLN A 139 14.18 1.77 0.61
CA GLN A 139 14.95 1.17 1.69
C GLN A 139 15.40 -0.22 1.26
N SER A 140 16.73 -0.38 1.19
CA SER A 140 17.36 -1.67 0.97
C SER A 140 18.03 -2.17 2.24
N PRO A 141 17.87 -3.46 2.56
CA PRO A 141 18.70 -4.09 3.57
C PRO A 141 20.13 -4.36 3.09
N GLN A 142 20.44 -4.34 1.77
CA GLN A 142 21.82 -4.49 1.23
C GLN A 142 22.04 -4.26 -0.30
N ARG A 143 21.03 -4.16 -1.18
CA ARG A 143 21.14 -3.82 -2.64
C ARG A 143 19.99 -2.96 -3.20
N GLY A 144 20.29 -1.92 -3.99
CA GLY A 144 19.31 -1.03 -4.65
C GLY A 144 18.44 -1.73 -5.72
N ILE A 145 17.23 -1.23 -6.03
CA ILE A 145 16.40 -1.73 -7.17
C ILE A 145 17.21 -1.74 -8.46
N ALA A 146 18.01 -0.71 -8.70
CA ALA A 146 18.87 -0.64 -9.87
C ALA A 146 19.88 -1.79 -9.91
N ASN A 147 20.42 -2.22 -8.77
CA ASN A 147 21.31 -3.37 -8.69
C ASN A 147 20.54 -4.70 -8.84
N ALA A 148 19.28 -4.78 -8.41
CA ALA A 148 18.43 -5.95 -8.67
C ALA A 148 18.00 -6.08 -10.13
N VAL A 149 17.71 -4.96 -10.81
CA VAL A 149 17.24 -4.92 -12.21
C VAL A 149 18.41 -4.97 -13.18
N PHE A 150 19.41 -4.12 -13.00
CA PHE A 150 20.52 -3.94 -13.94
C PHE A 150 21.83 -4.63 -13.49
N GLY A 151 21.96 -4.98 -12.20
CA GLY A 151 23.14 -5.68 -11.64
C GLY A 151 22.88 -7.12 -11.19
N SER A 152 21.79 -7.75 -11.69
CA SER A 152 21.46 -9.15 -11.38
C SER A 152 22.49 -10.12 -11.96
N ASN A 153 22.69 -11.25 -11.27
CA ASN A 153 23.49 -12.37 -11.76
C ASN A 153 22.67 -13.67 -11.68
N PRO A 154 22.29 -14.30 -12.81
CA PRO A 154 22.57 -13.88 -14.20
C PRO A 154 21.83 -12.60 -14.60
N LYS A 155 22.36 -11.88 -15.61
CA LYS A 155 21.73 -10.67 -16.14
C LYS A 155 20.35 -10.97 -16.72
N ILE A 156 19.41 -10.06 -16.51
CA ILE A 156 18.13 -10.06 -17.21
C ILE A 156 18.36 -9.69 -18.68
N ASP A 157 17.69 -10.38 -19.60
CA ASP A 157 17.81 -10.13 -21.05
C ASP A 157 17.53 -8.66 -21.42
N ASP A 158 18.42 -8.09 -22.23
CA ASP A 158 18.37 -6.67 -22.57
C ASP A 158 17.15 -6.32 -23.42
N GLY A 159 16.63 -7.27 -24.19
CA GLY A 159 15.39 -7.10 -24.95
C GLY A 159 14.15 -7.01 -24.05
N VAL A 160 14.12 -7.79 -22.97
CA VAL A 160 13.06 -7.71 -21.95
C VAL A 160 13.10 -6.34 -21.27
N LEU A 161 14.27 -5.90 -20.82
CA LEU A 161 14.42 -4.61 -20.15
C LEU A 161 14.15 -3.44 -21.11
N ALA A 162 14.68 -3.48 -22.34
CA ALA A 162 14.45 -2.44 -23.35
C ALA A 162 12.95 -2.26 -23.64
N LYS A 163 12.22 -3.37 -23.72
CA LYS A 163 10.77 -3.34 -23.91
C LYS A 163 10.01 -2.88 -22.67
N ALA A 164 10.45 -3.28 -21.47
CA ALA A 164 9.83 -2.88 -20.21
C ALA A 164 9.99 -1.39 -19.92
N PHE A 165 11.18 -0.85 -20.18
CA PHE A 165 11.52 0.56 -19.96
C PHE A 165 11.27 1.46 -21.18
N GLN A 166 10.88 0.88 -22.32
CA GLN A 166 10.65 1.57 -23.59
C GLN A 166 11.87 2.40 -24.05
N VAL A 167 13.06 1.83 -23.89
CA VAL A 167 14.34 2.42 -24.30
C VAL A 167 15.09 1.48 -25.23
N ASP A 168 16.10 2.00 -25.93
CA ASP A 168 16.97 1.18 -26.76
C ASP A 168 17.82 0.22 -25.93
N LYS A 169 18.15 -0.94 -26.50
CA LYS A 169 19.06 -1.92 -25.88
C LYS A 169 20.39 -1.30 -25.44
N LYS A 170 20.92 -0.33 -26.19
CA LYS A 170 22.17 0.37 -25.81
C LYS A 170 22.06 1.13 -24.48
N VAL A 171 20.87 1.66 -24.15
CA VAL A 171 20.63 2.30 -22.85
C VAL A 171 20.60 1.25 -21.74
N ILE A 172 20.00 0.08 -22.01
CA ILE A 172 20.02 -1.05 -21.07
C ILE A 172 21.45 -1.56 -20.86
N ASP A 173 22.22 -1.77 -21.92
CA ASP A 173 23.62 -2.21 -21.85
C ASP A 173 24.45 -1.25 -20.99
N TYR A 174 24.27 0.06 -21.21
CA TYR A 174 24.90 1.11 -20.40
C TYR A 174 24.46 1.02 -18.93
N LEU A 175 23.16 0.89 -18.65
CA LEU A 175 22.66 0.80 -17.28
C LEU A 175 23.19 -0.45 -16.58
N GLN A 176 23.23 -1.59 -17.25
CA GLN A 176 23.79 -2.83 -16.69
C GLN A 176 25.30 -2.77 -16.46
N SER A 177 26.06 -2.01 -17.26
CA SER A 177 27.50 -1.86 -17.05
C SER A 177 27.82 -1.07 -15.78
N GLN A 178 26.96 -0.14 -15.35
CA GLN A 178 27.15 0.66 -14.13
C GLN A 178 27.15 -0.18 -12.85
N PHE A 179 26.55 -1.38 -12.85
CA PHE A 179 26.42 -2.23 -11.67
C PHE A 179 27.31 -3.47 -11.72
N TRP A 180 28.14 -3.62 -12.75
CA TRP A 180 29.05 -4.77 -12.89
C TRP A 180 30.40 -4.54 -12.18
N GLU A 181 30.85 -3.29 -12.03
CA GLU A 181 32.12 -2.99 -11.35
C GLU A 181 32.06 -3.19 -9.83
N ASP A 182 30.93 -2.88 -9.20
CA ASP A 182 30.77 -2.97 -7.73
C ASP A 182 30.56 -4.40 -7.19
N ASN A 183 30.35 -5.40 -8.06
CA ASN A 183 30.06 -6.78 -7.68
C ASN A 183 31.29 -7.73 -7.73
N ASN A 184 32.47 -7.22 -8.10
CA ASN A 184 33.71 -8.00 -8.26
C ASN A 184 34.78 -7.72 -7.17
N ASN A 185 34.40 -7.09 -6.06
CA ASN A 185 35.25 -6.91 -4.88
C ASN A 185 34.76 -7.75 -3.69
#